data_AF-A0A536LB10-F1
#
_entry.id   AF-A0A536LB10-F1
#
_cell.length_a   1.000
_cell.length_b   1.000
_cell.length_c   1.000
_cell.angle_alpha   90.00
_cell.angle_beta   90.00
_cell.angle_gamma   90.00
#
_symmetry.space_group_name_H-M   'P 1'
#
loop_
_entity.id
_entity.type
_entity.pdbx_description
1 polymer ?
#
loop_
_entity_poly.entity_id
_entity_poly.type
_entity_poly.pdbx_seq_one_letter_code
_entity_poly.pdbx_strand_id
1 'polypeptide(L)' 'FPNMLVMAQDLLDGALTASLDEIAAALRLMVERNRVIAEGAGAVALAVALSGRAGGGRIACIVSGGNIDLPKLTKILGEH' A
#
# COMPACT_ATOMS: atom_id res chain seq x y z
N PHE A 1 6.13 16.42 13.57
CA PHE A 1 7.56 16.11 13.36
C PHE A 1 8.08 16.82 12.10
N PRO A 2 8.32 18.13 12.14
CA PRO A 2 8.72 18.89 10.95
C PRO A 2 10.05 18.41 10.34
N ASN A 3 10.94 17.84 11.14
CA ASN A 3 12.28 17.44 10.69
C ASN A 3 12.34 16.00 10.13
N MET A 4 11.27 15.21 10.22
CA MET A 4 11.31 13.79 9.84
C MET A 4 11.55 13.59 8.35
N LEU A 5 10.89 14.39 7.50
CA LEU A 5 11.08 14.33 6.06
C LEU A 5 12.52 14.71 5.67
N VAL A 6 13.05 15.76 6.29
CA VAL A 6 14.44 16.21 6.05
C VAL A 6 15.43 15.10 6.38
N MET A 7 15.28 14.44 7.54
CA MET A 7 16.16 13.31 7.91
C MET A 7 15.98 12.10 6.98
N ALA A 8 14.77 11.83 6.50
CA ALA A 8 14.50 10.70 5.63
C ALA A 8 15.08 10.89 4.22
N GLN A 9 15.16 12.13 3.71
CA GLN A 9 15.68 12.42 2.37
C GLN A 9 17.11 11.92 2.15
N ASP A 10 17.94 11.95 3.20
CA ASP A 10 19.33 11.47 3.12
C ASP A 10 19.46 9.94 3.22
N LEU A 11 18.37 9.24 3.59
CA LEU A 11 18.35 7.79 3.85
C LEU A 11 17.52 7.00 2.83
N LEU A 12 16.65 7.66 2.08
CA LEU A 12 15.74 7.03 1.12
C LEU A 12 16.36 7.02 -0.28
N ASP A 13 16.27 5.88 -0.97
CA ASP A 13 16.65 5.78 -2.39
C ASP A 13 15.70 6.55 -3.32
N GLY A 14 14.49 6.85 -2.84
CA GLY A 14 13.50 7.61 -3.58
C GLY A 14 12.08 7.44 -3.05
N ALA A 15 11.11 7.93 -3.82
CA ALA A 15 9.70 7.80 -3.53
C ALA A 15 8.95 7.29 -4.78
N LEU A 16 8.00 6.40 -4.55
CA LEU A 16 7.13 5.82 -5.57
C LEU A 16 5.67 6.10 -5.21
N THR A 17 4.83 6.19 -6.21
CA THR A 17 3.39 6.46 -6.06
C THR A 17 2.58 5.35 -6.72
N ALA A 18 1.34 5.14 -6.27
CA ALA A 18 0.40 4.21 -6.87
C ALA A 18 -0.92 4.91 -7.17
N SER A 19 -1.60 4.49 -8.23
CA SER A 19 -2.96 4.96 -8.52
C SER A 19 -3.97 4.37 -7.54
N LEU A 20 -5.16 4.96 -7.47
CA LEU A 20 -6.24 4.41 -6.64
C LEU A 20 -6.65 3.00 -7.09
N ASP A 21 -6.61 2.72 -8.40
CA ASP A 21 -6.94 1.39 -8.95
C ASP A 21 -5.90 0.35 -8.54
N GLU A 22 -4.60 0.71 -8.58
CA GLU A 22 -3.51 -0.16 -8.11
C GLU A 22 -3.65 -0.45 -6.61
N ILE A 23 -3.98 0.56 -5.82
CA ILE A 23 -4.20 0.43 -4.37
C ILE A 23 -5.41 -0.46 -4.09
N ALA A 24 -6.51 -0.28 -4.82
CA ALA A 24 -7.71 -1.11 -4.69
C ALA A 24 -7.42 -2.57 -5.06
N ALA A 25 -6.67 -2.83 -6.13
CA ALA A 25 -6.24 -4.17 -6.51
C ALA A 25 -5.36 -4.83 -5.43
N ALA A 26 -4.42 -4.07 -4.86
CA ALA A 26 -3.59 -4.54 -3.75
C ALA A 26 -4.42 -4.88 -2.50
N LEU A 27 -5.40 -4.04 -2.14
CA LEU A 27 -6.33 -4.32 -1.03
C LEU A 27 -7.10 -5.62 -1.23
N ARG A 28 -7.66 -5.84 -2.43
CA ARG A 28 -8.36 -7.10 -2.77
C ARG A 28 -7.44 -8.31 -2.56
N LEU A 29 -6.19 -8.23 -3.04
CA LEU A 29 -5.22 -9.30 -2.88
C LEU A 29 -4.87 -9.57 -1.41
N MET A 30 -4.67 -8.53 -0.61
CA MET A 30 -4.37 -8.66 0.83
C MET A 30 -5.51 -9.37 1.57
N VAL A 31 -6.76 -9.02 1.27
CA VAL A 31 -7.93 -9.65 1.88
C VAL A 31 -8.07 -11.10 1.43
N GLU A 32 -7.93 -11.37 0.13
CA GLU A 32 -8.12 -12.71 -0.44
C GLU A 32 -7.03 -13.70 0.01
N ARG A 33 -5.75 -13.27 -0.06
CA ARG A 33 -4.60 -14.16 0.10
C ARG A 33 -3.98 -14.12 1.49
N ASN A 34 -3.98 -12.96 2.14
CA ASN A 34 -3.30 -12.78 3.42
C ASN A 34 -4.27 -12.66 4.59
N ARG A 35 -5.58 -12.50 4.32
CA ARG A 35 -6.61 -12.25 5.34
C ARG A 35 -6.33 -11.00 6.18
N VAL A 36 -5.66 -10.02 5.57
CA VAL A 36 -5.34 -8.72 6.19
C VAL A 36 -6.28 -7.67 5.64
N ILE A 37 -6.95 -6.94 6.54
CA ILE A 37 -7.73 -5.75 6.20
C ILE A 37 -6.83 -4.53 6.46
N ALA A 38 -6.46 -3.83 5.39
CA ALA A 38 -5.70 -2.60 5.46
C ALA A 38 -6.56 -1.40 5.02
N GLU A 39 -6.13 -0.20 5.38
CA GLU A 39 -6.62 1.02 4.75
C GLU A 39 -5.86 1.33 3.45
N GLY A 40 -6.34 2.28 2.65
CA GLY A 40 -5.70 2.64 1.37
C GLY A 40 -4.20 2.94 1.50
N ALA A 41 -3.81 3.75 2.50
CA ALA A 41 -2.39 4.04 2.77
C ALA A 41 -1.59 2.78 3.13
N GLY A 42 -2.16 1.87 3.91
CA GLY A 42 -1.53 0.61 4.31
C GLY A 42 -1.32 -0.38 3.16
N ALA A 43 -1.98 -0.19 2.02
CA ALA A 43 -1.83 -1.03 0.83
C ALA A 43 -0.88 -0.45 -0.25
N VAL A 44 -0.46 0.81 -0.13
CA VAL A 44 0.37 1.49 -1.15
C VAL A 44 1.68 0.75 -1.41
N ALA A 45 2.37 0.30 -0.36
CA ALA A 45 3.64 -0.40 -0.49
C ALA A 45 3.50 -1.69 -1.30
N LEU A 46 2.40 -2.43 -1.11
CA LEU A 46 2.12 -3.64 -1.88
C LEU A 46 1.74 -3.30 -3.33
N ALA A 47 0.92 -2.27 -3.55
CA ALA A 47 0.54 -1.82 -4.89
C ALA A 47 1.77 -1.49 -5.75
N VAL A 48 2.72 -0.74 -5.18
CA VAL A 48 4.00 -0.42 -5.85
C VAL A 48 4.83 -1.69 -6.09
N ALA A 49 4.92 -2.60 -5.12
CA ALA A 49 5.66 -3.86 -5.29
C ALA A 49 5.08 -4.72 -6.41
N LEU A 50 3.76 -4.86 -6.50
CA LEU A 50 3.07 -5.64 -7.53
C LEU A 50 3.25 -5.05 -8.94
N SER A 51 3.42 -3.72 -9.04
CA SER A 51 3.71 -3.06 -10.32
C SER A 51 5.15 -3.29 -10.83
N GLY A 52 6.01 -3.92 -10.03
CA GLY A 52 7.44 -4.13 -10.35
C GLY A 52 8.33 -2.89 -10.16
N ARG A 53 7.74 -1.74 -9.80
CA ARG A 53 8.48 -0.48 -9.58
C ARG A 53 9.33 -0.48 -8.32
N ALA A 54 9.08 -1.37 -7.36
CA ALA A 54 9.89 -1.54 -6.16
C ALA A 54 11.25 -2.26 -6.40
N GLY A 55 11.55 -2.61 -7.65
CA GLY A 55 12.75 -3.38 -8.00
C GLY A 55 12.52 -4.89 -7.92
N GLY A 56 13.62 -5.64 -7.97
CA GLY A 56 13.61 -7.11 -7.92
C GLY A 56 14.09 -7.68 -6.59
N GLY A 57 14.00 -9.00 -6.43
CA GLY A 57 14.46 -9.71 -5.24
C GLY A 57 13.39 -9.86 -4.17
N ARG A 58 13.82 -10.01 -2.91
CA ARG A 58 12.92 -10.17 -1.76
C ARG A 58 12.43 -8.79 -1.32
N ILE A 59 11.14 -8.54 -1.48
CA ILE A 59 10.50 -7.27 -1.11
C ILE A 59 9.68 -7.46 0.17
N ALA A 60 9.88 -6.57 1.14
CA ALA A 60 9.05 -6.48 2.33
C ALA A 60 8.19 -5.20 2.26
N CYS A 61 6.87 -5.36 2.34
CA CYS A 61 5.92 -4.24 2.34
C CYS A 61 5.43 -3.99 3.78
N ILE A 62 5.52 -2.75 4.24
CA ILE A 62 4.98 -2.35 5.56
C ILE A 62 3.49 -2.05 5.41
N VAL A 63 2.66 -2.75 6.18
CA VAL A 63 1.23 -2.43 6.32
C VAL A 63 1.06 -1.46 7.48
N SER A 64 0.96 -0.17 7.16
CA SER A 64 1.01 0.90 8.16
C SER A 64 -0.27 1.10 8.97
N GLY A 65 -1.41 0.63 8.46
CA GLY A 65 -2.71 0.88 9.09
C GLY A 65 -3.87 0.10 8.48
N GLY A 66 -4.94 -0.03 9.27
CA GLY A 66 -6.16 -0.79 8.94
C GLY A 66 -7.44 -0.06 9.29
N ASN A 67 -7.40 1.27 9.44
CA ASN A 67 -8.54 2.09 9.87
C ASN A 67 -9.51 2.37 8.70
N ILE A 68 -10.03 1.31 8.10
CA ILE A 68 -10.99 1.37 7.00
C ILE A 68 -12.39 1.04 7.50
N ASP A 69 -13.38 1.84 7.09
CA ASP A 69 -14.78 1.56 7.37
C ASP A 69 -15.33 0.45 6.45
N LEU A 70 -16.31 -0.31 6.97
CA LEU A 70 -16.93 -1.41 6.23
C LEU A 70 -17.57 -1.00 4.89
N PRO A 71 -18.29 0.14 4.78
CA PRO A 71 -18.84 0.58 3.50
C PRO A 71 -17.77 0.78 2.41
N LYS A 72 -16.66 1.44 2.75
CA LYS A 72 -15.54 1.67 1.82
C LYS A 72 -14.85 0.37 1.45
N LEU A 73 -14.60 -0.50 2.42
CA LEU A 73 -14.03 -1.83 2.16
C LEU A 73 -14.94 -2.62 1.21
N THR A 74 -16.24 -2.67 1.48
CA THR A 74 -17.21 -3.39 0.64
C THR A 74 -17.26 -2.83 -0.78
N LYS A 75 -17.21 -1.51 -0.94
CA LYS A 75 -17.13 -0.87 -2.26
C LYS A 75 -15.89 -1.33 -3.02
N ILE A 76 -14.71 -1.24 -2.40
CA ILE A 76 -13.45 -1.66 -3.01
C ILE A 76 -13.49 -3.15 -3.38
N LEU A 77 -14.05 -4.02 -2.53
CA LEU A 77 -14.12 -5.45 -2.80
C LEU A 77 -15.20 -5.82 -3.84
N GLY A 78 -16.23 -5.00 -4.01
CA GLY A 78 -17.37 -5.27 -4.91
C GLY A 78 -17.17 -4.78 -6.35
N GLU A 79 -16.21 -3.90 -6.60
CA GLU A 79 -15.86 -3.45 -7.95
C GLU A 79 -14.92 -4.49 -8.60
N HIS A 80 -15.34 -5.07 -9.74
CA HIS A 80 -14.57 -5.98 -10.60
C HIS A 80 -14.15 -5.28 -11.89
#